data_AF-A0A1W9M6B7-F1
#
_entry.id   AF-A0A1W9M6B7-F1
#
_cell.length_a   1.000
_cell.length_b   1.000
_cell.length_c   1.000
_cell.angle_alpha   90.00
_cell.angle_beta   90.00
_cell.angle_gamma   90.00
#
_symmetry.space_group_name_H-M   'P 1'
#
loop_
_entity.id
_entity.type
_entity.pdbx_description
1 polymer ?
#
loop_
_entity_poly.entity_id
_entity_poly.type
_entity_poly.pdbx_seq_one_letter_code
_entity_poly.pdbx_strand_id
1 'polypeptide(L)' 'MTMPAEIAADTAAQMLSPMAWYHTIVKLLELGSTTFVEIGPGHGLSAMVRKLDRQALVLMTKNATELGNTLKQLRQT' A
#
# COMPACT_ATOMS: atom_id res chain seq x y z
N MET A 1 20.14 -4.64 4.87
CA MET A 1 19.61 -4.71 3.50
C MET A 1 19.44 -6.19 3.17
N THR A 2 18.30 -6.60 2.62
CA THR A 2 18.07 -7.98 2.14
C THR A 2 18.77 -8.20 0.80
N MET A 3 19.28 -9.40 0.58
CA MET A 3 19.99 -9.78 -0.64
C MET A 3 19.00 -10.13 -1.76
N PRO A 4 19.33 -9.93 -3.05
CA PRO A 4 18.44 -10.28 -4.16
C PRO A 4 17.98 -11.75 -4.14
N ALA A 5 18.85 -12.66 -3.71
CA ALA A 5 18.53 -14.08 -3.59
C ALA A 5 17.46 -14.36 -2.51
N GLU A 6 17.47 -13.61 -1.41
CA GLU A 6 16.47 -13.72 -0.34
C GLU A 6 15.11 -13.25 -0.83
N ILE A 7 15.06 -12.12 -1.55
CA ILE A 7 13.81 -11.60 -2.14
C ILE A 7 13.20 -12.61 -3.13
N ALA A 8 14.03 -13.25 -3.95
CA ALA A 8 13.57 -14.27 -4.90
C ALA A 8 12.98 -15.49 -4.19
N ALA A 9 13.62 -15.96 -3.11
CA ALA A 9 13.14 -17.07 -2.30
C ALA A 9 11.81 -16.72 -1.60
N ASP A 10 11.71 -15.53 -1.01
CA ASP A 10 10.49 -15.05 -0.34
C ASP A 10 9.32 -14.93 -1.33
N THR A 11 9.57 -14.43 -2.54
CA THR A 11 8.56 -14.31 -3.60
C THR A 11 8.04 -15.68 -4.03
N ALA A 12 8.93 -16.66 -4.18
CA ALA A 12 8.52 -18.04 -4.51
C ALA A 12 7.68 -18.66 -3.38
N ALA A 13 8.06 -18.46 -2.12
CA ALA A 13 7.30 -18.93 -0.97
C ALA A 13 5.93 -18.24 -0.83
N GLN A 14 5.84 -16.95 -1.17
CA GLN A 14 4.60 -16.17 -1.11
C GLN A 14 3.50 -16.78 -2.01
N MET A 15 3.86 -17.34 -3.17
CA MET A 15 2.89 -17.95 -4.09
C MET A 15 2.10 -19.10 -3.46
N LEU A 16 2.64 -19.73 -2.42
CA LEU A 16 2.03 -20.86 -1.70
C LEU A 16 1.49 -20.46 -0.31
N SER A 17 1.62 -19.19 0.06
CA SER A 17 1.31 -18.71 1.40
C SER A 17 0.07 -17.81 1.41
N PRO A 18 -0.70 -17.78 2.50
CA PRO A 18 -1.79 -16.81 2.66
C PRO A 18 -1.28 -15.36 2.55
N MET A 19 -2.08 -14.49 1.94
CA MET A 19 -1.75 -13.07 1.83
C MET A 19 -1.85 -12.37 3.20
N ALA A 20 -0.70 -11.94 3.74
CA ALA A 20 -0.61 -11.27 5.03
C ALA A 20 -1.01 -9.78 5.03
N TRP A 21 -1.95 -9.37 4.18
CA TRP A 21 -2.28 -7.96 3.92
C TRP A 21 -2.65 -7.14 5.17
N TYR A 22 -3.52 -7.70 6.03
CA TYR A 22 -3.93 -7.06 7.28
C TYR A 22 -2.73 -6.71 8.16
N HIS A 23 -1.82 -7.68 8.37
CA HIS A 23 -0.64 -7.51 9.20
C HIS A 23 0.31 -6.47 8.60
N THR A 24 0.46 -6.45 7.27
CA THR A 24 1.25 -5.42 6.57
C THR A 24 0.72 -4.03 6.85
N ILE A 25 -0.59 -3.79 6.71
CA ILE A 25 -1.16 -2.46 6.93
C ILE A 25 -1.05 -2.03 8.40
N VAL A 26 -1.37 -2.93 9.35
CA VAL A 26 -1.18 -2.66 10.78
C VAL A 26 0.28 -2.29 11.07
N LYS A 27 1.23 -3.02 10.48
CA LYS A 27 2.65 -2.74 10.68
C LYS A 27 3.06 -1.37 10.13
N LEU A 28 2.55 -0.98 8.96
CA LEU A 28 2.82 0.33 8.38
C LEU A 28 2.26 1.46 9.24
N LEU A 29 1.06 1.28 9.81
CA LEU A 29 0.45 2.23 10.75
C LEU A 29 1.30 2.36 12.03
N GLU A 30 1.76 1.25 12.62
CA GLU A 30 2.66 1.25 13.79
C GLU A 30 3.97 1.99 13.53
N LEU A 31 4.48 1.90 12.30
CA LEU A 31 5.69 2.60 11.87
C LEU A 31 5.43 4.10 11.56
N GLY A 32 4.21 4.59 11.76
CA GLY A 32 3.83 6.00 11.60
C GLY A 32 3.36 6.37 10.19
N SER A 33 3.07 5.40 9.32
CA SER A 33 2.48 5.70 8.02
C SER A 33 1.07 6.24 8.19
N THR A 34 0.81 7.47 7.76
CA THR A 34 -0.52 8.12 7.85
C THR A 34 -1.22 8.26 6.50
N THR A 35 -0.47 8.08 5.40
CA THR A 35 -0.96 8.25 4.03
C THR A 35 -0.67 7.01 3.19
N PHE A 36 -1.71 6.50 2.52
CA PHE A 36 -1.64 5.33 1.64
C PHE A 36 -2.10 5.71 0.23
N VAL A 37 -1.41 5.20 -0.79
CA VAL A 37 -1.74 5.46 -2.19
C VAL A 37 -1.95 4.13 -2.90
N GLU A 38 -3.18 3.84 -3.32
CA GLU A 38 -3.48 2.67 -4.16
C GLU A 38 -3.15 2.99 -5.62
N ILE A 39 -2.30 2.17 -6.23
CA ILE A 39 -1.88 2.30 -7.62
C ILE A 39 -2.52 1.19 -8.44
N GLY A 40 -3.28 1.56 -9.46
CA GLY A 40 -3.97 0.63 -10.36
C GLY A 40 -5.50 0.78 -10.35
N PRO A 41 -6.20 -0.01 -11.18
CA PRO A 41 -7.65 0.06 -11.29
C PRO A 41 -8.35 -0.52 -10.05
N GLY A 42 -9.53 0.03 -9.73
CA GLY A 42 -10.34 -0.43 -8.60
C GLY A 42 -10.15 0.44 -7.35
N HIS A 43 -10.64 -0.07 -6.21
CA HIS A 43 -10.58 0.58 -4.90
C HIS A 43 -10.57 -0.41 -3.72
N GLY A 44 -10.13 -1.63 -3.99
CA GLY A 44 -10.22 -2.73 -3.02
C GLY A 44 -9.26 -2.53 -1.85
N LEU A 45 -8.01 -2.18 -2.14
CA LEU A 45 -7.00 -1.99 -1.10
C LEU A 45 -7.32 -0.75 -0.26
N SER A 46 -7.80 0.33 -0.90
CA SER A 46 -8.26 1.53 -0.21
C SER A 46 -9.41 1.24 0.75
N ALA A 47 -10.40 0.44 0.33
CA ALA A 47 -11.50 0.05 1.20
C ALA A 47 -11.01 -0.80 2.39
N MET A 48 -10.02 -1.67 2.19
CA MET A 48 -9.41 -2.45 3.27
C MET A 48 -8.66 -1.55 4.26
N VAL A 49 -7.85 -0.60 3.79
CA VAL A 49 -7.13 0.36 4.66
C VAL A 49 -8.12 1.18 5.49
N ARG A 50 -9.18 1.73 4.87
CA ARG A 50 -10.20 2.55 5.58
C ARG A 50 -10.98 1.77 6.64
N LYS A 51 -11.07 0.43 6.51
CA LYS A 51 -11.66 -0.43 7.55
C LYS A 51 -10.75 -0.59 8.76
N LEU A 52 -9.43 -0.51 8.56
CA LEU A 52 -8.42 -0.64 9.60
C LEU A 52 -8.16 0.69 10.30
N ASP A 53 -8.09 1.78 9.54
CA ASP A 53 -7.93 3.12 10.06
C ASP A 53 -8.77 4.12 9.27
N ARG A 54 -9.72 4.77 9.96
CA ARG A 54 -10.59 5.79 9.37
C ARG A 54 -9.93 7.16 9.26
N GLN A 55 -8.83 7.39 9.96
CA GLN A 55 -8.10 8.66 9.97
C GLN A 55 -7.00 8.69 8.90
N ALA A 56 -6.52 7.52 8.45
CA ALA A 56 -5.55 7.43 7.38
C ALA A 56 -6.03 8.17 6.11
N LEU A 57 -5.15 8.99 5.54
CA LEU A 57 -5.38 9.57 4.22
C LEU A 57 -5.18 8.48 3.18
N VAL A 58 -6.20 8.19 2.38
CA VAL A 58 -6.13 7.16 1.34
C VAL A 58 -6.41 7.79 -0.01
N LEU A 59 -5.40 7.77 -0.88
CA LEU A 59 -5.41 8.31 -2.24
C LEU A 59 -5.35 7.19 -3.27
N MET A 60 -5.68 7.51 -4.52
CA MET A 60 -5.82 6.52 -5.58
C MET A 60 -5.34 7.07 -6.91
N THR A 61 -4.62 6.27 -7.69
CA THR A 61 -4.17 6.64 -9.02
C THR A 61 -4.15 5.45 -9.95
N LYS A 62 -4.80 5.58 -11.12
CA LYS A 62 -4.92 4.47 -12.09
C LYS A 62 -3.94 4.59 -13.25
N ASN A 63 -3.42 5.77 -13.51
CA ASN A 63 -2.63 6.10 -14.70
C ASN A 63 -1.79 7.37 -14.46
N ALA A 64 -0.88 7.66 -15.39
CA ALA A 64 0.02 8.81 -15.32
C ALA A 64 -0.72 10.16 -15.25
N THR A 65 -1.90 10.27 -15.86
CA THR A 65 -2.70 11.51 -15.83
C THR A 65 -3.24 11.78 -14.42
N GLU A 66 -3.84 10.77 -13.79
CA GLU A 66 -4.37 10.86 -12.42
C GLU A 66 -3.28 11.02 -11.36
N LEU A 67 -2.08 10.49 -11.63
CA LEU A 67 -0.91 10.63 -10.75
C LEU A 67 -0.60 12.10 -10.45
N GLY A 68 -0.75 12.99 -11.43
CA GLY A 68 -0.53 14.43 -11.24
C GLY A 68 -1.39 15.05 -10.13
N ASN A 69 -2.65 14.62 -10.01
CA ASN A 69 -3.55 15.10 -8.95
C ASN A 69 -3.18 14.51 -7.59
N THR A 70 -2.83 13.22 -7.57
CA THR A 70 -2.37 12.52 -6.35
C THR A 70 -1.10 13.18 -5.78
N LEU A 71 -0.14 13.51 -6.65
CA LEU A 71 1.10 14.20 -6.27
C LEU A 71 0.87 15.63 -5.75
N LYS A 72 -0.22 16.29 -6.14
CA LYS A 72 -0.58 17.61 -5.57
C LYS A 72 -1.10 17.44 -4.15
N GLN A 73 -1.93 16.43 -3.90
CA GLN A 73 -2.47 16.13 -2.57
C GLN A 73 -1.37 15.66 -1.60
N LEU A 74 -0.45 14.80 -2.05
CA LEU A 74 0.70 14.35 -1.25
C LEU A 74 1.67 15.46 -0.85
N ARG A 75 1.72 16.57 -1.59
CA ARG A 75 2.57 17.71 -1.24
C ARG A 75 1.97 18.61 -0.15
N GLN A 76 0.73 18.35 0.24
CA GLN A 76 -0.03 19.12 1.23
C GLN A 76 -0.15 18.41 2.59
N THR A 77 0.35 17.17 2.68
CA THR A 77 0.47 16.37 3.92
C THR A 77 1.85 16.53 4.52
#